data_AF-A0A7V0YGG2-F1
#
_entry.id   AF-A0A7V0YGG2-F1
#
_cell.length_a   1.000
_cell.length_b   1.000
_cell.length_c   1.000
_cell.angle_alpha   90.00
_cell.angle_beta   90.00
_cell.angle_gamma   90.00
#
_symmetry.space_group_name_H-M   'P 1'
#
loop_
_entity.id
_entity.type
_entity.pdbx_description
1 polymer ?
#
loop_
_entity_poly.entity_id
_entity_poly.type
_entity_poly.pdbx_seq_one_letter_code
_entity_poly.pdbx_strand_id
1 'polypeptide(L)'
;MKMKAITAFLVFLVILTLPFLVSAVNGDILSQAPQPKLEKAKAPAGVENKCVEEVPYMRANHMNILETARVQVVRNGLREKYKKYSLENCFTCHRNRAEFCDKCHSYAGVEPGCFGDRGGCHYANTKK
;
A
#
# COMPACT_ATOMS: atom_id res chain seq x y z
N MET A 1 47.61 21.94 14.94
CA MET A 1 46.16 22.20 14.75
C MET A 1 45.48 21.21 13.79
N LYS A 2 46.10 20.84 12.66
CA LYS A 2 45.54 19.91 11.65
C LYS A 2 45.22 18.49 12.18
N MET A 3 46.04 17.94 13.09
CA MET A 3 45.87 16.58 13.60
C MET A 3 44.60 16.37 14.44
N LYS A 4 44.16 17.40 15.18
CA LYS A 4 42.91 17.38 15.96
C LYS A 4 41.67 17.44 15.07
N ALA A 5 41.75 18.17 13.96
CA ALA A 5 40.68 18.24 12.97
C ALA A 5 40.54 16.91 12.21
N ILE A 6 41.66 16.27 11.86
CA ILE A 6 41.66 14.95 11.20
C ILE A 6 41.08 13.88 12.13
N THR A 7 41.42 13.88 13.43
CA THR A 7 40.84 12.92 14.38
C THR A 7 39.35 13.15 14.58
N ALA A 8 38.90 14.39 14.73
CA ALA A 8 37.47 14.70 14.84
C ALA A 8 36.69 14.28 13.58
N PHE A 9 37.27 14.48 12.39
CA PHE A 9 36.66 14.09 11.12
C PHE A 9 36.54 12.56 10.97
N LEU A 10 37.57 11.81 11.35
CA LEU A 10 37.53 10.35 11.33
C LEU A 10 36.48 9.80 12.32
N VAL A 11 36.41 10.37 13.53
CA VAL A 11 35.39 9.99 14.53
C VAL A 11 33.98 10.28 14.00
N PHE A 12 33.77 11.43 13.35
CA PHE A 12 32.50 11.79 12.74
C PHE A 12 32.10 10.80 11.63
N LEU A 13 33.02 10.43 10.74
CA LEU A 13 32.78 9.44 9.69
C LEU A 13 32.43 8.06 10.24
N VAL A 14 33.11 7.62 11.31
CA VAL A 14 32.81 6.35 11.97
C VAL A 14 31.42 6.38 12.58
N ILE A 15 31.03 7.47 13.27
CA ILE A 15 29.69 7.60 13.86
C ILE A 15 28.61 7.61 12.76
N LEU A 16 28.87 8.29 11.65
CA LEU A 16 27.92 8.40 10.53
C LEU A 16 27.75 7.07 9.77
N THR A 17 28.80 6.26 9.69
CA THR A 17 28.77 4.93 9.04
C THR A 17 28.33 3.80 9.99
N LEU A 18 28.42 4.00 11.30
CA LEU A 18 28.03 3.04 12.33
C LEU A 18 26.60 2.47 12.16
N PRO A 19 25.53 3.27 11.96
CA PRO A 19 24.19 2.72 11.82
C PRO A 19 24.07 1.81 10.59
N PHE A 20 24.74 2.16 9.49
CA PHE A 20 24.76 1.32 8.29
C PHE A 20 25.53 0.02 8.51
N LEU A 21 26.64 0.03 9.26
CA LEU A 21 27.37 -1.18 9.62
C LEU A 21 26.55 -2.09 10.53
N VAL A 22 25.86 -1.54 11.53
CA VAL A 22 24.97 -2.29 12.43
C VAL A 22 23.82 -2.91 11.63
N SER A 23 23.17 -2.16 10.75
CA SER A 23 22.13 -2.69 9.87
C SER A 23 22.64 -3.75 8.89
N ALA A 24 23.89 -3.63 8.41
CA ALA A 24 24.51 -4.63 7.54
C ALA A 24 24.75 -5.95 8.26
N VAL A 25 25.30 -5.89 9.48
CA VAL A 25 25.59 -7.07 10.31
C VAL A 25 24.29 -7.75 10.76
N ASN A 26 23.25 -6.97 11.06
CA ASN A 26 21.95 -7.51 11.47
C ASN A 26 21.14 -8.09 10.30
N GLY A 27 21.61 -7.95 9.05
CA GLY A 27 20.89 -8.42 7.85
C GLY A 27 19.70 -7.56 7.44
N ASP A 28 19.50 -6.40 8.09
CA ASP A 28 18.36 -5.51 7.87
C ASP A 28 18.45 -4.78 6.52
N ILE A 29 19.65 -4.63 5.95
CA ILE A 29 19.84 -3.94 4.65
C ILE A 29 19.14 -4.66 3.49
N LEU A 30 18.99 -5.98 3.57
CA LEU A 30 18.31 -6.79 2.56
C LEU A 30 16.94 -7.29 3.03
N SER A 31 16.56 -6.96 4.27
CA SER A 31 15.29 -7.41 4.83
C SER A 31 14.15 -6.69 4.11
N GLN A 32 13.38 -7.46 3.35
CA GLN A 32 12.17 -6.95 2.72
C GLN A 32 11.23 -6.51 3.84
N ALA A 33 10.83 -5.24 3.80
CA ALA A 33 9.95 -4.68 4.81
C ALA A 33 8.74 -5.63 5.04
N PRO A 34 8.36 -5.87 6.31
CA PRO A 34 7.38 -6.89 6.64
C PRO A 34 6.10 -6.69 5.84
N GLN A 35 5.77 -7.65 4.97
CA GLN A 35 4.55 -7.55 4.18
C GLN A 35 3.34 -7.67 5.14
N PRO A 36 2.31 -6.82 4.99
CA PRO A 36 1.12 -6.93 5.80
C PRO A 36 0.48 -8.30 5.59
N LYS A 37 0.05 -8.94 6.69
CA LYS A 37 -0.81 -10.13 6.61
C LYS A 37 -2.20 -9.67 6.16
N LEU A 38 -2.61 -10.11 4.97
CA LEU A 38 -3.88 -9.77 4.36
C LEU A 38 -4.86 -10.93 4.47
N GLU A 39 -6.15 -10.65 4.68
CA GLU A 39 -7.18 -11.67 4.51
C GLU A 39 -7.13 -12.20 3.06
N LYS A 40 -7.24 -13.52 2.89
CA LYS A 40 -7.34 -14.12 1.56
C LYS A 40 -8.67 -13.71 0.94
N ALA A 41 -8.62 -13.26 -0.31
CA ALA A 41 -9.81 -13.00 -1.10
C ALA A 41 -10.71 -14.25 -1.13
N LYS A 42 -11.98 -14.08 -0.80
CA LYS A 42 -12.97 -15.15 -0.85
C LYS A 42 -13.85 -14.92 -2.06
N ALA A 43 -13.58 -15.65 -3.15
CA ALA A 43 -14.45 -15.62 -4.31
C ALA A 43 -15.88 -16.04 -3.91
N PRO A 44 -16.92 -15.47 -4.54
CA PRO A 44 -18.28 -15.96 -4.39
C PRO A 44 -18.38 -17.44 -4.79
N ALA A 45 -19.27 -18.18 -4.14
CA ALA A 45 -19.52 -19.58 -4.51
C ALA A 45 -19.95 -19.66 -5.99
N GLY A 46 -19.30 -20.54 -6.76
CA GLY A 46 -19.58 -20.72 -8.19
C GLY A 46 -18.83 -19.78 -9.14
N VAL A 47 -17.97 -18.89 -8.64
CA VAL A 47 -17.07 -18.07 -9.47
C VAL A 47 -15.65 -18.64 -9.36
N GLU A 48 -15.17 -19.30 -10.42
CA GLU A 48 -13.78 -19.78 -10.48
C GLU A 48 -12.80 -18.61 -10.40
N ASN A 49 -12.17 -18.41 -9.23
CA ASN A 49 -10.90 -17.69 -8.97
C ASN A 49 -10.60 -16.41 -9.77
N LYS A 50 -11.60 -15.73 -10.30
CA LYS A 50 -11.49 -14.48 -11.04
C LYS A 50 -12.16 -13.41 -10.21
N CYS A 51 -11.42 -12.93 -9.21
CA CYS A 51 -11.67 -11.59 -8.69
C CYS A 51 -11.37 -10.57 -9.81
N VAL A 52 -11.09 -9.30 -9.49
CA VAL A 52 -10.93 -8.26 -10.51
C VAL A 52 -9.76 -8.57 -11.47
N GLU A 53 -8.57 -8.91 -10.95
CA GLU A 53 -7.42 -9.33 -11.75
C GLU A 53 -6.52 -10.30 -10.94
N GLU A 54 -5.53 -10.87 -11.62
CA GLU A 54 -4.45 -11.66 -11.04
C GLU A 54 -3.68 -10.87 -9.95
N VAL A 55 -3.25 -11.56 -8.88
CA VAL A 55 -2.54 -10.94 -7.74
C VAL A 55 -1.30 -10.13 -8.15
N PRO A 56 -0.42 -10.61 -9.05
CA PRO A 56 0.74 -9.83 -9.49
C PRO A 56 0.35 -8.53 -10.18
N TYR A 57 -0.71 -8.56 -11.00
CA TYR A 57 -1.19 -7.39 -11.70
C TYR A 57 -1.78 -6.37 -10.73
N MET A 58 -2.58 -6.82 -9.76
CA MET A 58 -3.15 -5.95 -8.73
C MET A 58 -2.05 -5.29 -7.89
N ARG A 59 -1.03 -6.03 -7.45
CA ARG A 59 0.08 -5.43 -6.68
C ARG A 59 0.82 -4.34 -7.45
N ALA A 60 0.99 -4.50 -8.76
CA ALA A 60 1.70 -3.53 -9.59
C ALA A 60 0.82 -2.34 -10.03
N ASN A 61 -0.49 -2.54 -10.21
CA ASN A 61 -1.34 -1.56 -10.90
C ASN A 61 -2.53 -1.06 -10.09
N HIS A 62 -2.81 -1.59 -8.89
CA HIS A 62 -4.03 -1.28 -8.10
C HIS A 62 -4.42 0.20 -8.12
N MET A 63 -3.47 1.09 -7.82
CA MET A 63 -3.74 2.53 -7.74
C MET A 63 -4.05 3.16 -9.10
N ASN A 64 -3.31 2.79 -10.14
CA ASN A 64 -3.50 3.32 -11.50
C ASN A 64 -4.88 2.97 -12.05
N ILE A 65 -5.34 1.74 -11.80
CA ILE A 65 -6.63 1.27 -12.29
C ILE A 65 -7.76 2.00 -11.54
N LEU A 66 -7.64 2.16 -10.22
CA LEU A 66 -8.63 2.88 -9.41
C LEU A 66 -8.71 4.37 -9.77
N GLU A 67 -7.56 5.02 -9.97
CA GLU A 67 -7.52 6.42 -10.40
C GLU A 67 -8.17 6.60 -11.77
N THR A 68 -7.80 5.76 -12.73
CA THR A 68 -8.35 5.79 -14.09
C THR A 68 -9.86 5.54 -14.06
N ALA A 69 -10.30 4.49 -13.36
CA ALA A 69 -11.71 4.16 -13.23
C ALA A 69 -12.49 5.32 -12.59
N ARG A 70 -11.96 5.94 -11.52
CA ARG A 70 -12.58 7.12 -10.88
C ARG A 70 -12.78 8.26 -11.88
N VAL A 71 -11.74 8.64 -12.62
CA VAL A 71 -11.83 9.74 -13.59
C VAL A 71 -12.85 9.41 -14.69
N GLN A 72 -12.77 8.22 -15.26
CA GLN A 72 -13.61 7.84 -16.39
C GLN A 72 -15.08 7.66 -16.00
N VAL A 73 -15.35 7.12 -14.81
CA VAL A 73 -16.71 6.94 -14.30
C VAL A 73 -17.33 8.27 -13.87
N VAL A 74 -16.60 9.07 -13.09
CA VAL A 74 -17.17 10.28 -12.47
C VAL A 74 -17.20 11.46 -13.45
N ARG A 75 -16.13 11.68 -14.21
CA ARG A 75 -16.02 12.84 -15.11
C ARG A 75 -16.56 12.56 -16.51
N ASN A 76 -16.35 11.35 -17.02
CA ASN A 76 -16.70 11.00 -18.41
C ASN A 76 -17.94 10.11 -18.51
N GLY A 77 -18.55 9.72 -17.39
CA GLY A 77 -19.79 8.93 -17.38
C GLY A 77 -19.65 7.48 -17.86
N LEU A 78 -18.42 6.95 -18.01
CA LEU A 78 -18.16 5.62 -18.58
C LEU A 78 -18.36 4.47 -17.60
N ARG A 79 -19.52 4.43 -16.93
CA ARG A 79 -19.85 3.47 -15.85
C ARG A 79 -19.72 2.01 -16.28
N GLU A 80 -20.38 1.61 -17.37
CA GLU A 80 -20.38 0.21 -17.81
C GLU A 80 -18.99 -0.27 -18.26
N LYS A 81 -18.23 0.58 -18.95
CA LYS A 81 -16.88 0.26 -19.42
C LYS A 81 -15.91 -0.05 -18.26
N TYR A 82 -16.07 0.64 -17.14
CA TYR A 82 -15.19 0.50 -15.97
C TYR A 82 -15.82 -0.27 -14.81
N LYS A 83 -16.99 -0.88 -15.01
CA LYS A 83 -17.75 -1.61 -13.98
C LYS A 83 -16.91 -2.70 -13.31
N LYS A 84 -16.06 -3.40 -14.06
CA LYS A 84 -15.11 -4.41 -13.55
C LYS A 84 -14.24 -3.89 -12.40
N TYR A 85 -13.82 -2.62 -12.46
CA TYR A 85 -12.94 -1.98 -11.48
C TYR A 85 -13.71 -1.12 -10.46
N SER A 86 -15.03 -1.31 -10.35
CA SER A 86 -15.82 -0.64 -9.33
C SER A 86 -15.46 -1.13 -7.92
N LEU A 87 -15.64 -0.25 -6.93
CA LEU A 87 -15.45 -0.62 -5.53
C LEU A 87 -16.37 -1.77 -5.11
N GLU A 88 -17.60 -1.80 -5.62
CA GLU A 88 -18.56 -2.89 -5.40
C GLU A 88 -17.98 -4.24 -5.80
N ASN A 89 -17.41 -4.34 -7.00
CA ASN A 89 -16.78 -5.57 -7.47
C ASN A 89 -15.57 -5.96 -6.63
N CYS A 90 -14.76 -5.00 -6.15
CA CYS A 90 -13.66 -5.31 -5.24
C CYS A 90 -14.16 -5.92 -3.91
N PHE A 91 -15.24 -5.39 -3.33
CA PHE A 91 -15.80 -5.88 -2.06
C PHE A 91 -16.45 -7.27 -2.17
N THR A 92 -16.76 -7.76 -3.37
CA THR A 92 -17.24 -9.15 -3.55
C THR A 92 -16.22 -10.18 -3.06
N CYS A 93 -14.94 -9.90 -3.29
CA CYS A 93 -13.80 -10.73 -2.89
C CYS A 93 -13.14 -10.26 -1.58
N HIS A 94 -13.06 -8.94 -1.35
CA HIS A 94 -12.42 -8.32 -0.19
C HIS A 94 -13.46 -7.78 0.78
N ARG A 95 -14.12 -8.68 1.51
CA ARG A 95 -15.31 -8.34 2.31
C ARG A 95 -14.99 -7.48 3.53
N ASN A 96 -13.79 -7.62 4.09
CA ASN A 96 -13.36 -6.85 5.25
C ASN A 96 -12.30 -5.82 4.84
N ARG A 97 -12.68 -4.54 4.87
CA ARG A 97 -11.79 -3.42 4.57
C ARG A 97 -10.63 -3.33 5.56
N ALA A 98 -10.90 -3.51 6.86
CA ALA A 98 -9.91 -3.39 7.93
C ALA A 98 -8.85 -4.49 7.87
N GLU A 99 -9.23 -5.68 7.42
CA GLU A 99 -8.33 -6.84 7.30
C GLU A 99 -7.60 -6.92 5.95
N PHE A 100 -7.97 -6.10 4.97
CA PHE A 100 -7.36 -6.09 3.63
C PHE A 100 -6.89 -4.70 3.20
N CYS A 101 -7.80 -3.82 2.84
CA CYS A 101 -7.47 -2.50 2.30
C CYS A 101 -6.65 -1.69 3.31
N ASP A 102 -7.12 -1.58 4.55
CA ASP A 102 -6.50 -0.71 5.55
C ASP A 102 -5.11 -1.20 5.96
N LYS A 103 -4.81 -2.51 5.84
CA LYS A 103 -3.47 -3.05 6.12
C LYS A 103 -2.42 -2.51 5.16
N CYS A 104 -2.71 -2.50 3.86
CA CYS A 104 -1.80 -1.93 2.86
C CYS A 104 -1.74 -0.41 2.95
N HIS A 105 -2.88 0.25 3.16
CA HIS A 105 -2.96 1.71 3.26
C HIS A 105 -2.24 2.26 4.50
N SER A 106 -2.38 1.58 5.65
CA SER A 106 -1.66 1.92 6.88
C SER A 106 -0.16 1.67 6.72
N TYR A 107 0.21 0.54 6.09
CA TYR A 107 1.61 0.22 5.81
C TYR A 107 2.28 1.26 4.90
N ALA A 108 1.58 1.71 3.85
CA ALA A 108 2.08 2.71 2.91
C ALA A 108 1.89 4.16 3.42
N GLY A 109 1.20 4.38 4.54
CA GLY A 109 0.93 5.71 5.08
C GLY A 109 0.02 6.58 4.20
N VAL A 110 -0.91 5.97 3.46
CA VAL A 110 -1.77 6.67 2.49
C VAL A 110 -3.26 6.52 2.83
N GLU A 111 -4.00 7.62 2.81
CA GLU A 111 -5.45 7.63 3.03
C GLU A 111 -6.21 7.67 1.70
N PRO A 112 -7.22 6.80 1.48
CA PRO A 112 -8.04 6.87 0.27
C PRO A 112 -8.83 8.19 0.20
N GLY A 113 -8.70 8.96 -0.88
CA GLY A 113 -9.40 10.24 -1.01
C GLY A 113 -10.94 10.15 -1.02
N CYS A 114 -11.53 8.97 -1.21
CA CYS A 114 -12.97 8.76 -1.09
C CYS A 114 -13.42 8.59 0.37
N PHE A 115 -12.58 8.01 1.23
CA PHE A 115 -12.92 7.56 2.57
C PHE A 115 -11.90 8.05 3.59
N GLY A 116 -12.30 8.84 4.59
CA GLY A 116 -11.38 9.18 5.68
C GLY A 116 -11.68 10.48 6.42
N ASP A 117 -11.00 10.63 7.55
CA ASP A 117 -11.22 11.73 8.51
C ASP A 117 -10.55 13.05 8.09
N ARG A 118 -9.59 13.00 7.15
CA ARG A 118 -8.86 14.17 6.63
C ARG A 118 -9.33 14.63 5.25
N GLY A 119 -10.64 14.62 5.01
CA GLY A 119 -11.25 15.20 3.80
C GLY A 119 -11.88 14.22 2.81
N GLY A 120 -12.16 12.98 3.22
CA GLY A 120 -12.98 12.06 2.43
C GLY A 120 -14.47 12.40 2.54
N CYS A 121 -15.21 12.34 1.44
CA CYS A 121 -16.65 12.60 1.44
C CYS A 121 -17.49 11.40 1.95
N HIS A 122 -16.92 10.20 2.01
CA HIS A 122 -17.62 8.99 2.46
C HIS A 122 -17.09 8.53 3.82
N TYR A 123 -18.03 8.26 4.74
CA TYR A 123 -17.71 7.67 6.04
C TYR A 123 -17.27 6.21 5.86
N ALA A 124 -16.03 5.94 6.22
CA ALA A 124 -15.50 4.59 6.26
C ALA A 124 -15.91 3.98 7.60
N ASN A 125 -16.99 3.18 7.65
CA ASN A 125 -17.40 2.56 8.91
C ASN A 125 -16.35 1.52 9.32
N THR A 126 -15.41 1.93 10.19
CA THR A 126 -14.28 1.13 10.69
C THR A 126 -14.68 0.20 11.84
N LYS A 127 -15.96 0.17 12.21
CA LYS A 127 -16.47 -0.68 13.30
C LYS A 127 -17.52 -1.65 12.79
N LYS A 128 -17.09 -2.87 12.50
CA LYS A 128 -17.87 -4.07 12.79
C LYS A 128 -16.95 -5.16 13.29
#